data_AF-U9U4B7-F1
#
_entry.id   AF-U9U4B7-F1
#
_cell.length_a   1.000
_cell.length_b   1.000
_cell.length_c   1.000
_cell.angle_alpha   90.00
_cell.angle_beta   90.00
_cell.angle_gamma   90.00
#
_symmetry.space_group_name_H-M   'P 1'
#
loop_
_entity.id
_entity.type
_entity.pdbx_description
1 polymer ?
#
loop_
_entity_poly.entity_id
_entity_poly.type
_entity_poly.pdbx_seq_one_letter_code
_entity_poly.pdbx_strand_id
1 'polypeptide(L)'
;MTFAKKSTLHELRSAIDQPIKVLQGEFSPEKHHDYDWARYAMYTILQEYETGSLRKDHHERWYNMHLWCPIVDRCFSYVDDMDTIRDESCSIASGIRKNANRTASGVNKMERQKVGRRGDFILRTSSNLEFGGAEAGRTYKTDKGTKWLVESGLKLPKLLKDMIVQLASNAEWSTPVLRNLKTIGFVHADCRQMLLELDCPEGYVCRLSRGNIFKVADSIVTHTTETLPLIAVTWRAKETIQECLNIVRRRTVKIDDEKEVLRIIRSAGSNKPSKMADNNIIIPDCFGTPLKKKAILNQKNSFSCA
;
A
#
# COMPACT_ATOMS: atom_id res chain seq x y z
N MET A 1 -6.66 -22.75 -16.92
CA MET A 1 -7.64 -22.70 -15.81
C MET A 1 -8.48 -21.46 -15.99
N THR A 2 -9.81 -21.58 -15.92
CA THR A 2 -10.71 -20.43 -16.11
C THR A 2 -11.77 -20.46 -15.02
N PHE A 3 -11.86 -19.38 -14.25
CA PHE A 3 -12.86 -19.23 -13.19
C PHE A 3 -14.13 -18.54 -13.67
N ALA A 4 -14.07 -17.79 -14.77
CA ALA A 4 -15.26 -17.15 -15.31
C ALA A 4 -16.34 -18.18 -15.71
N LYS A 5 -17.60 -17.82 -15.49
CA LYS A 5 -18.79 -18.61 -15.84
C LYS A 5 -18.91 -19.93 -15.06
N LYS A 6 -18.29 -20.03 -13.88
CA LYS A 6 -18.51 -21.14 -12.94
C LYS A 6 -19.66 -20.75 -12.02
N SER A 7 -20.76 -21.49 -12.13
CA SER A 7 -22.02 -21.16 -11.43
C SER A 7 -22.31 -22.06 -10.24
N THR A 8 -21.57 -23.17 -10.13
CA THR A 8 -21.70 -24.12 -9.02
C THR A 8 -20.36 -24.34 -8.30
N LEU A 9 -20.43 -24.75 -7.03
CA LEU A 9 -19.24 -25.08 -6.23
C LEU A 9 -18.43 -26.20 -6.88
N HIS A 10 -19.11 -27.23 -7.41
CA HIS A 10 -18.46 -28.35 -8.10
C HIS A 10 -17.69 -27.89 -9.34
N GLU A 11 -18.27 -27.01 -10.15
CA GLU A 11 -17.60 -26.45 -11.34
C GLU A 11 -16.36 -25.64 -10.96
N LEU A 12 -16.44 -24.81 -9.90
CA LEU A 12 -15.31 -24.01 -9.44
C LEU A 12 -14.21 -24.90 -8.84
N ARG A 13 -14.58 -25.86 -7.99
CA ARG A 13 -13.68 -26.88 -7.41
C ARG A 13 -12.91 -27.62 -8.51
N SER A 14 -13.66 -28.18 -9.46
CA SER A 14 -13.09 -28.87 -10.63
C SER A 14 -12.14 -27.97 -11.41
N ALA A 15 -12.50 -26.69 -11.61
CA ALA A 15 -11.65 -25.73 -12.31
C ALA A 15 -10.34 -25.42 -11.57
N ILE A 16 -10.37 -25.30 -10.24
CA ILE A 16 -9.18 -25.06 -9.39
C ILE A 16 -8.24 -26.27 -9.39
N ASP A 17 -8.81 -27.48 -9.43
CA ASP A 17 -8.04 -28.73 -9.37
C ASP A 17 -7.41 -29.08 -10.74
N GLN A 18 -7.85 -28.43 -11.83
CA GLN A 18 -7.20 -28.58 -13.13
C GLN A 18 -5.74 -28.12 -13.07
N PRO A 19 -4.82 -28.84 -13.74
CA PRO A 19 -3.45 -28.35 -13.94
C PRO A 19 -3.43 -26.96 -14.61
N ILE A 20 -2.53 -26.08 -14.17
CA ILE A 20 -2.27 -24.83 -14.89
C ILE A 20 -1.49 -25.22 -16.14
N LYS A 21 -2.17 -25.24 -17.29
CA LYS A 21 -1.59 -25.70 -18.58
C LYS A 21 -0.27 -25.01 -18.94
N VAL A 22 -0.10 -23.74 -18.56
CA VAL A 22 1.13 -22.96 -18.81
C VAL A 22 2.35 -23.54 -18.09
N LEU A 23 2.16 -24.27 -16.98
CA LEU A 23 3.27 -24.90 -16.25
C LEU A 23 4.00 -25.97 -17.07
N GLN A 24 3.32 -26.65 -18.00
CA GLN A 24 3.87 -27.79 -18.76
C GLN A 24 4.58 -28.87 -17.91
N GLY A 25 4.25 -28.96 -16.60
CA GLY A 25 4.87 -29.91 -15.67
C GLY A 25 6.04 -29.35 -14.84
N GLU A 26 6.53 -28.14 -15.12
CA GLU A 26 7.63 -27.51 -14.38
C GLU A 26 7.23 -26.12 -13.85
N PHE A 27 7.28 -25.96 -12.52
CA PHE A 27 6.96 -24.69 -11.89
C PHE A 27 8.17 -23.76 -11.87
N SER A 28 8.08 -22.63 -12.57
CA SER A 28 9.02 -21.52 -12.49
C SER A 28 8.34 -20.36 -11.75
N PRO A 29 8.82 -19.96 -10.56
CA PRO A 29 8.26 -18.83 -9.82
C PRO A 29 8.17 -17.56 -10.67
N GLU A 30 9.22 -17.21 -11.39
CA GLU A 30 9.27 -16.00 -12.22
C GLU A 30 8.14 -15.93 -13.26
N LYS A 31 7.80 -17.06 -13.87
CA LYS A 31 6.81 -17.12 -14.96
C LYS A 31 5.40 -17.42 -14.48
N HIS A 32 5.26 -18.18 -13.40
CA HIS A 32 4.02 -18.88 -13.08
C HIS A 32 3.37 -18.42 -11.76
N HIS A 33 4.04 -17.58 -10.97
CA HIS A 33 3.56 -17.18 -9.66
C HIS A 33 2.18 -16.52 -9.69
N ASP A 34 1.83 -15.75 -10.71
CA ASP A 34 0.51 -15.10 -10.81
C ASP A 34 -0.63 -16.12 -10.97
N TYR A 35 -0.40 -17.18 -11.75
CA TYR A 35 -1.38 -18.25 -11.91
C TYR A 35 -1.55 -19.03 -10.61
N ASP A 36 -0.44 -19.27 -9.90
CA ASP A 36 -0.46 -19.98 -8.62
C ASP A 36 -1.15 -19.14 -7.53
N TRP A 37 -0.85 -17.85 -7.45
CA TRP A 37 -1.53 -16.91 -6.56
C TRP A 37 -3.03 -16.82 -6.86
N ALA A 38 -3.43 -16.65 -8.12
CA ALA A 38 -4.84 -16.56 -8.49
C ALA A 38 -5.60 -17.85 -8.14
N ARG A 39 -4.97 -19.02 -8.33
CA ARG A 39 -5.51 -20.30 -7.88
C ARG A 39 -5.64 -20.33 -6.36
N TYR A 40 -4.61 -19.94 -5.62
CA TYR A 40 -4.62 -19.92 -4.16
C TYR A 40 -5.71 -19.00 -3.60
N ALA A 41 -5.82 -17.77 -4.11
CA ALA A 41 -6.85 -16.82 -3.71
C ALA A 41 -8.26 -17.35 -4.00
N MET A 42 -8.49 -17.96 -5.16
CA MET A 42 -9.78 -18.57 -5.49
C MET A 42 -10.07 -19.82 -4.65
N TYR A 43 -9.05 -20.59 -4.30
CA TYR A 43 -9.16 -21.74 -3.41
C TYR A 43 -9.64 -21.33 -2.02
N THR A 44 -9.04 -20.29 -1.43
CA THR A 44 -9.48 -19.81 -0.10
C THR A 44 -10.92 -19.29 -0.16
N ILE A 45 -11.27 -18.52 -1.19
CA ILE A 45 -12.65 -18.03 -1.37
C ILE A 45 -13.65 -19.17 -1.58
N LEU A 46 -13.29 -20.23 -2.31
CA LEU A 46 -14.16 -21.40 -2.49
C LEU A 46 -14.54 -22.05 -1.16
N GLN A 47 -13.59 -22.20 -0.23
CA GLN A 47 -13.87 -22.75 1.10
C GLN A 47 -14.87 -21.88 1.87
N GLU A 48 -14.77 -20.56 1.71
CA GLU A 48 -15.71 -19.63 2.33
C GLU A 48 -17.12 -19.69 1.69
N TYR A 49 -17.22 -20.04 0.40
CA TYR A 49 -18.50 -20.36 -0.23
C TYR A 49 -19.11 -21.67 0.29
N GLU A 50 -18.31 -22.71 0.44
CA GLU A 50 -18.76 -24.03 0.91
C GLU A 50 -19.29 -23.98 2.35
N THR A 51 -18.63 -23.20 3.21
CA THR A 51 -19.06 -23.01 4.61
C THR A 51 -20.16 -21.97 4.78
N GLY A 52 -20.42 -21.16 3.75
CA GLY A 52 -21.36 -20.04 3.79
C GLY A 52 -20.93 -18.93 4.76
N SER A 53 -19.63 -18.82 5.06
CA SER A 53 -19.10 -17.84 6.03
C SER A 53 -19.28 -16.40 5.54
N LEU A 54 -19.20 -16.14 4.23
CA LEU A 54 -19.32 -14.79 3.64
C LEU A 54 -20.73 -14.19 3.74
N ARG A 55 -21.71 -14.96 4.20
CA ARG A 55 -23.08 -14.50 4.47
C ARG A 55 -23.27 -14.01 5.92
N LYS A 56 -22.22 -14.08 6.73
CA LYS A 56 -22.23 -13.75 8.16
C LYS A 56 -21.34 -12.55 8.42
N ASP A 57 -21.67 -11.81 9.46
CA ASP A 57 -20.80 -10.74 9.96
C ASP A 57 -19.61 -11.34 10.70
N HIS A 58 -18.43 -10.81 10.42
CA HIS A 58 -17.21 -11.22 11.13
C HIS A 58 -16.50 -10.04 11.78
N HIS A 59 -15.47 -10.36 12.57
CA HIS A 59 -14.52 -9.38 13.06
C HIS A 59 -13.51 -9.02 11.95
N GLU A 60 -12.93 -7.83 12.04
CA GLU A 60 -11.95 -7.33 11.06
C GLU A 60 -10.78 -8.30 10.81
N ARG A 61 -10.30 -8.94 11.88
CA ARG A 61 -9.24 -9.95 11.82
C ARG A 61 -9.61 -11.17 10.98
N TRP A 62 -10.88 -11.56 10.97
CA TRP A 62 -11.35 -12.67 10.14
C TRP A 62 -11.23 -12.30 8.66
N TYR A 63 -11.71 -11.11 8.26
CA TYR A 63 -11.56 -10.66 6.87
C TYR A 63 -10.09 -10.53 6.47
N ASN A 64 -9.22 -10.05 7.36
CA ASN A 64 -7.78 -10.04 7.12
C ASN A 64 -7.26 -11.45 6.85
N MET A 65 -7.53 -12.43 7.72
CA MET A 65 -7.00 -13.79 7.58
C MET A 65 -7.57 -14.56 6.40
N HIS A 66 -8.88 -14.44 6.15
CA HIS A 66 -9.60 -15.28 5.20
C HIS A 66 -9.71 -14.66 3.79
N LEU A 67 -9.67 -13.33 3.69
CA LEU A 67 -9.77 -12.62 2.41
C LEU A 67 -8.50 -11.84 2.08
N TRP A 68 -8.10 -10.90 2.93
CA TRP A 68 -7.10 -9.91 2.53
C TRP A 68 -5.67 -10.44 2.54
N CYS A 69 -5.30 -11.35 3.44
CA CYS A 69 -4.01 -12.01 3.37
C CYS A 69 -3.89 -12.88 2.11
N PRO A 70 -4.84 -13.77 1.78
CA PRO A 70 -4.77 -14.55 0.54
C PRO A 70 -4.86 -13.72 -0.74
N ILE A 71 -5.75 -12.72 -0.79
CA ILE A 71 -5.98 -11.93 -2.00
C ILE A 71 -4.89 -10.89 -2.17
N VAL A 72 -4.58 -10.10 -1.14
CA VAL A 72 -3.67 -8.95 -1.24
C VAL A 72 -2.25 -9.36 -0.89
N ASP A 73 -2.00 -9.85 0.32
CA ASP A 73 -0.62 -10.04 0.81
C ASP A 73 0.14 -11.05 -0.07
N ARG A 74 -0.49 -12.18 -0.37
CA ARG A 74 0.10 -13.22 -1.25
C ARG A 74 0.24 -12.78 -2.71
N CYS A 75 -0.46 -11.73 -3.16
CA CYS A 75 -0.27 -11.18 -4.51
C CYS A 75 1.13 -10.58 -4.66
N PHE A 76 1.61 -9.92 -3.61
CA PHE A 76 2.91 -9.24 -3.61
C PHE A 76 4.07 -10.15 -3.20
N SER A 77 3.86 -11.40 -2.77
CA SER A 77 4.91 -12.24 -2.21
C SER A 77 6.03 -12.64 -3.18
N TYR A 78 5.81 -12.47 -4.48
CA TYR A 78 6.79 -12.74 -5.54
C TYR A 78 7.31 -11.46 -6.20
N VAL A 79 6.93 -10.29 -5.68
CA VAL A 79 7.59 -9.03 -6.05
C VAL A 79 8.94 -9.03 -5.36
N ASP A 80 10.01 -8.95 -6.15
CA ASP A 80 11.37 -9.05 -5.64
C ASP A 80 11.67 -8.02 -4.55
N ASP A 81 12.29 -8.45 -3.44
CA ASP A 81 12.63 -7.63 -2.26
C ASP A 81 11.45 -6.74 -1.79
N MET A 82 10.26 -7.35 -1.69
CA MET A 82 9.05 -6.69 -1.20
C MET A 82 8.38 -7.49 -0.08
N ASP A 83 8.19 -6.83 1.05
CA ASP A 83 7.49 -7.37 2.22
C ASP A 83 6.13 -6.71 2.42
N THR A 84 5.15 -7.54 2.79
CA THR A 84 3.82 -7.13 3.21
C THR A 84 3.73 -7.17 4.73
N ILE A 85 3.61 -6.00 5.35
CA ILE A 85 3.67 -5.86 6.81
C ILE A 85 2.30 -5.46 7.35
N ARG A 86 1.69 -6.29 8.20
CA ARG A 86 0.37 -6.07 8.80
C ARG A 86 0.45 -5.56 10.24
N ASP A 87 -0.53 -4.75 10.62
CA ASP A 87 -0.91 -4.33 11.98
C ASP A 87 0.17 -3.59 12.81
N GLU A 88 1.36 -4.14 13.04
CA GLU A 88 2.29 -3.65 14.07
C GLU A 88 3.29 -2.58 13.59
N SER A 89 3.47 -2.46 12.27
CA SER A 89 4.48 -1.57 11.72
C SER A 89 3.96 -0.14 11.52
N CYS A 90 4.84 0.81 11.79
CA CYS A 90 4.62 2.21 11.48
C CYS A 90 5.34 2.57 10.19
N SER A 91 4.73 3.42 9.38
CA SER A 91 5.32 3.89 8.13
C SER A 91 6.59 4.68 8.38
N ILE A 92 7.66 4.24 7.75
CA ILE A 92 8.97 4.90 7.76
C ILE A 92 8.88 6.22 7.01
N ALA A 93 8.19 6.26 5.86
CA ALA A 93 8.01 7.49 5.09
C ALA A 93 7.32 8.59 5.92
N SER A 94 6.23 8.25 6.60
CA SER A 94 5.59 9.16 7.55
C SER A 94 6.48 9.53 8.73
N GLY A 95 7.34 8.60 9.19
CA GLY A 95 8.31 8.86 10.24
C GLY A 95 9.36 9.89 9.82
N ILE A 96 9.93 9.74 8.62
CA ILE A 96 10.90 10.68 8.02
C ILE A 96 10.29 12.08 7.98
N ARG A 97 9.13 12.23 7.34
CA ARG A 97 8.44 13.53 7.25
C ARG A 97 8.19 14.17 8.62
N LYS A 98 7.66 13.41 9.58
CA LYS A 98 7.36 13.93 10.93
C LYS A 98 8.59 14.43 11.68
N ASN A 99 9.78 13.93 11.34
CA ASN A 99 11.04 14.28 11.98
C ASN A 99 11.96 15.14 11.10
N ALA A 100 11.51 15.60 9.93
CA ALA A 100 12.34 16.36 8.98
C ALA A 100 12.99 17.61 9.60
N ASN A 101 12.29 18.27 10.54
CA ASN A 101 12.76 19.46 11.25
C ASN A 101 13.34 19.16 12.65
N ARG A 102 13.64 17.90 12.97
CA ARG A 102 14.20 17.53 14.28
C ARG A 102 15.69 17.87 14.32
N THR A 103 16.06 18.83 15.15
CA THR A 103 17.46 19.29 15.30
C THR A 103 18.12 18.74 16.56
N ALA A 104 19.46 18.74 16.58
CA ALA A 104 20.23 18.44 17.78
C ALA A 104 19.98 19.47 18.89
N SER A 105 20.11 19.06 20.15
CA SER A 105 20.01 19.99 21.28
C SER A 105 21.18 20.97 21.24
N GLY A 106 20.92 22.24 20.94
CA GLY A 106 21.86 23.34 21.21
C GLY A 106 21.49 24.09 22.49
N VAL A 107 20.24 24.57 22.54
CA VAL A 107 19.71 25.38 23.66
C VAL A 107 18.51 24.72 24.35
N ASN A 108 17.67 24.03 23.59
CA ASN A 108 16.49 23.31 24.11
C ASN A 108 16.71 21.80 24.15
N LYS A 109 15.98 21.12 25.04
CA LYS A 109 15.97 19.66 25.17
C LYS A 109 15.50 19.01 23.86
N MET A 110 16.27 18.05 23.36
CA MET A 110 15.92 17.26 22.17
C MET A 110 14.52 16.67 22.29
N GLU A 111 13.68 16.93 21.31
CA GLU A 111 12.37 16.26 21.21
C GLU A 111 12.56 14.77 20.98
N ARG A 112 11.67 13.96 21.56
CA ARG A 112 11.59 12.52 21.26
C ARG A 112 11.27 12.32 19.77
N GLN A 113 11.86 11.29 19.17
CA GLN A 113 11.56 10.93 17.79
C GLN A 113 10.06 10.62 17.63
N LYS A 114 9.42 11.26 16.65
CA LYS A 114 8.02 10.99 16.33
C LYS A 114 7.93 9.70 15.54
N VAL A 115 7.03 8.81 15.95
CA VAL A 115 6.76 7.56 15.23
C VAL A 115 5.91 7.86 13.99
N GLY A 116 6.10 7.07 12.93
CA GLY A 116 5.32 7.09 11.69
C GLY A 116 3.80 6.93 11.89
N ARG A 117 3.04 6.97 10.79
CA ARG A 117 1.62 6.59 10.84
C ARG A 117 1.54 5.06 10.88
N ARG A 118 0.77 4.50 11.82
CA ARG A 118 0.41 3.08 11.82
C ARG A 118 -0.72 2.87 10.82
N GLY A 119 -0.55 1.92 9.92
CA GLY A 119 -1.56 1.46 8.96
C GLY A 119 -1.76 -0.04 9.12
N ASP A 120 -2.86 -0.58 8.59
CA ASP A 120 -3.20 -2.00 8.78
C ASP A 120 -2.38 -2.92 7.87
N PHE A 121 -1.83 -2.36 6.80
CA PHE A 121 -0.94 -2.98 5.83
C PHE A 121 0.05 -1.93 5.32
N ILE A 122 1.32 -2.32 5.13
CA ILE A 122 2.37 -1.54 4.49
C ILE A 122 3.13 -2.46 3.54
N LEU A 123 3.38 -1.97 2.33
CA LEU A 123 4.20 -2.63 1.33
C LEU A 123 5.58 -1.95 1.29
N ARG A 124 6.64 -2.69 1.64
CA ARG A 124 7.97 -2.12 1.91
C ARG A 124 9.10 -3.03 1.43
N THR A 125 10.19 -2.44 0.94
CA THR A 125 11.42 -3.18 0.60
C THR A 125 12.35 -3.36 1.80
N SER A 126 13.35 -4.25 1.71
CA SER A 126 14.37 -4.39 2.77
C SER A 126 15.18 -3.11 2.99
N SER A 127 15.30 -2.27 1.95
CA SER A 127 15.91 -0.94 2.01
C SER A 127 14.99 0.13 2.64
N ASN A 128 13.87 -0.27 3.26
CA ASN A 128 12.91 0.60 3.93
C ASN A 128 12.20 1.62 3.03
N LEU A 129 12.13 1.37 1.72
CA LEU A 129 11.32 2.16 0.80
C LEU A 129 9.89 1.62 0.79
N GLU A 130 8.91 2.52 0.91
CA GLU A 130 7.51 2.15 1.01
C GLU A 130 6.76 2.47 -0.28
N PHE A 131 5.95 1.52 -0.75
CA PHE A 131 5.27 1.57 -2.06
C PHE A 131 3.74 1.54 -1.95
N GLY A 132 3.22 1.17 -0.79
CA GLY A 132 1.78 1.15 -0.59
C GLY A 132 1.36 0.86 0.84
N GLY A 133 0.05 0.96 1.08
CA GLY A 133 -0.53 0.68 2.38
C GLY A 133 -2.02 0.34 2.33
N ALA A 134 -2.62 0.01 3.47
CA ALA A 134 -4.06 -0.15 3.57
C ALA A 134 -4.63 0.36 4.89
N GLU A 135 -5.92 0.68 4.85
CA GLU A 135 -6.76 0.82 6.04
C GLU A 135 -7.92 -0.19 5.90
N ALA A 136 -8.21 -0.90 6.98
CA ALA A 136 -9.25 -1.89 7.08
C ALA A 136 -10.34 -1.47 8.06
N GLY A 137 -11.56 -1.90 7.76
CA GLY A 137 -12.70 -1.72 8.62
C GLY A 137 -13.53 -2.98 8.73
N ARG A 138 -13.98 -3.28 9.95
CA ARG A 138 -14.95 -4.35 10.17
C ARG A 138 -16.22 -4.23 9.31
N THR A 139 -16.78 -3.03 9.16
CA THR A 139 -18.10 -2.85 8.54
C THR A 139 -18.07 -1.83 7.40
N TYR A 140 -18.84 -2.13 6.36
CA TYR A 140 -19.14 -1.20 5.28
C TYR A 140 -20.60 -0.77 5.36
N LYS A 141 -20.85 0.54 5.55
CA LYS A 141 -22.21 1.10 5.50
C LYS A 141 -22.53 1.63 4.10
N THR A 142 -21.78 2.64 3.69
CA THR A 142 -21.87 3.28 2.37
C THR A 142 -20.52 3.90 2.02
N ASP A 143 -20.33 4.25 0.75
CA ASP A 143 -19.17 5.01 0.26
C ASP A 143 -19.15 6.47 0.81
N LYS A 144 -20.27 6.92 1.38
CA LYS A 144 -20.40 8.22 2.08
C LYS A 144 -20.27 8.10 3.61
N GLY A 145 -20.01 6.92 4.15
CA GLY A 145 -19.81 6.73 5.57
C GLY A 145 -18.57 7.50 6.07
N THR A 146 -18.67 8.15 7.21
CA THR A 146 -17.58 8.99 7.76
C THR A 146 -16.25 8.23 7.87
N LYS A 147 -16.27 6.98 8.35
CA LYS A 147 -15.05 6.16 8.47
C LYS A 147 -14.41 5.93 7.10
N TRP A 148 -15.20 5.48 6.12
CA TRP A 148 -14.75 5.23 4.75
C TRP A 148 -14.19 6.49 4.07
N LEU A 149 -14.87 7.64 4.20
CA LEU A 149 -14.42 8.91 3.64
C LEU A 149 -13.11 9.39 4.28
N VAL A 150 -12.97 9.25 5.60
CA VAL A 150 -11.75 9.64 6.31
C VAL A 150 -10.57 8.73 5.96
N GLU A 151 -10.80 7.42 5.86
CA GLU A 151 -9.78 6.44 5.50
C GLU A 151 -9.31 6.63 4.06
N SER A 152 -10.25 6.64 3.12
CA SER A 152 -9.96 6.78 1.70
C SER A 152 -9.56 8.18 1.26
N GLY A 153 -9.93 9.22 2.02
CA GLY A 153 -9.78 10.61 1.59
C GLY A 153 -8.79 11.45 2.37
N LEU A 154 -8.35 10.99 3.53
CA LEU A 154 -7.39 11.75 4.33
C LEU A 154 -6.26 10.88 4.86
N LYS A 155 -6.59 9.79 5.55
CA LYS A 155 -5.60 8.95 6.23
C LYS A 155 -4.68 8.24 5.25
N LEU A 156 -5.25 7.43 4.36
CA LEU A 156 -4.48 6.64 3.41
C LEU A 156 -3.83 7.52 2.33
N PRO A 157 -4.50 8.52 1.72
CA PRO A 157 -3.84 9.43 0.78
C PRO A 157 -2.62 10.17 1.37
N LYS A 158 -2.70 10.57 2.63
CA LYS A 158 -1.57 11.21 3.32
C LYS A 158 -0.40 10.24 3.51
N LEU A 159 -0.70 8.98 3.87
CA LEU A 159 0.30 7.92 3.94
C LEU A 159 0.98 7.70 2.58
N LEU A 160 0.19 7.54 1.52
CA LEU A 160 0.69 7.32 0.15
C LEU A 160 1.52 8.50 -0.38
N LYS A 161 1.14 9.73 -0.04
CA LYS A 161 1.92 10.91 -0.42
C LYS A 161 3.25 10.96 0.35
N ASP A 162 3.27 10.62 1.64
CA ASP A 162 4.52 10.51 2.41
C ASP A 162 5.47 9.49 1.73
N MET A 163 4.94 8.36 1.26
CA MET A 163 5.68 7.33 0.51
C MET A 163 6.21 7.84 -0.83
N ILE A 164 5.40 8.55 -1.63
CA ILE A 164 5.88 9.18 -2.88
C ILE A 164 7.03 10.15 -2.63
N VAL A 165 6.94 10.98 -1.58
CA VAL A 165 8.02 11.92 -1.24
C VAL A 165 9.30 11.18 -0.84
N GLN A 166 9.19 10.08 -0.10
CA GLN A 166 10.34 9.21 0.22
C GLN A 166 10.99 8.66 -1.05
N LEU A 167 10.19 8.11 -1.97
CA LEU A 167 10.69 7.58 -3.25
C LEU A 167 11.30 8.68 -4.12
N ALA A 168 10.69 9.87 -4.18
CA ALA A 168 11.19 11.02 -4.91
C ALA A 168 12.54 11.51 -4.35
N SER A 169 12.67 11.59 -3.03
CA SER A 169 13.93 11.94 -2.36
C SER A 169 15.01 10.89 -2.62
N ASN A 170 14.67 9.60 -2.58
CA ASN A 170 15.60 8.51 -2.93
C ASN A 170 16.04 8.59 -4.40
N ALA A 171 15.17 9.08 -5.27
CA ALA A 171 15.47 9.40 -6.66
C ALA A 171 15.97 10.84 -6.85
N GLU A 172 16.51 11.49 -5.82
CA GLU A 172 17.09 12.84 -5.85
C GLU A 172 16.27 13.85 -6.68
N TRP A 173 14.94 13.71 -6.63
CA TRP A 173 14.00 14.58 -7.33
C TRP A 173 14.14 14.62 -8.86
N SER A 174 14.68 13.60 -9.53
CA SER A 174 14.75 13.66 -11.00
C SER A 174 13.39 13.53 -11.66
N THR A 175 13.02 14.55 -12.42
CA THR A 175 11.72 14.64 -13.10
C THR A 175 11.38 13.40 -13.92
N PRO A 176 12.29 12.79 -14.71
CA PRO A 176 11.97 11.56 -15.44
C PRO A 176 11.54 10.40 -14.54
N VAL A 177 12.14 10.25 -13.35
CA VAL A 177 11.74 9.23 -12.39
C VAL A 177 10.42 9.61 -11.72
N LEU A 178 10.29 10.86 -11.26
CA LEU A 178 9.11 11.36 -10.55
C LEU A 178 7.83 11.19 -11.37
N ARG A 179 7.88 11.46 -12.69
CA ARG A 179 6.75 11.27 -13.62
C ARG A 179 6.20 9.85 -13.68
N ASN A 180 7.01 8.88 -13.27
CA ASN A 180 6.65 7.46 -13.29
C ASN A 180 6.51 6.86 -11.89
N LEU A 181 6.66 7.65 -10.81
CA LEU A 181 6.43 7.16 -9.45
C LEU A 181 4.94 6.96 -9.21
N LYS A 182 4.62 5.82 -8.60
CA LYS A 182 3.27 5.44 -8.18
C LYS A 182 3.31 4.75 -6.83
N THR A 183 2.35 5.06 -5.98
CA THR A 183 2.05 4.31 -4.76
C THR A 183 0.59 3.86 -4.77
N ILE A 184 0.31 2.72 -4.16
CA ILE A 184 -1.03 2.11 -4.14
C ILE A 184 -1.57 1.99 -2.72
N GLY A 185 -2.87 2.16 -2.57
CA GLY A 185 -3.57 2.03 -1.30
C GLY A 185 -4.79 1.13 -1.40
N PHE A 186 -4.96 0.19 -0.48
CA PHE A 186 -6.22 -0.55 -0.36
C PHE A 186 -7.08 0.04 0.76
N VAL A 187 -8.36 0.28 0.47
CA VAL A 187 -9.36 0.57 1.49
C VAL A 187 -10.26 -0.65 1.57
N HIS A 188 -10.20 -1.35 2.70
CA HIS A 188 -11.00 -2.54 2.95
C HIS A 188 -12.12 -2.22 3.94
N ALA A 189 -13.31 -2.74 3.68
CA ALA A 189 -14.37 -2.78 4.68
C ALA A 189 -15.29 -3.97 4.44
N ASP A 190 -15.47 -4.81 5.46
CA ASP A 190 -16.19 -6.09 5.30
C ASP A 190 -15.57 -6.88 4.13
N CYS A 191 -16.34 -7.36 3.14
CA CYS A 191 -15.87 -8.06 1.95
C CYS A 191 -15.58 -7.11 0.77
N ARG A 192 -15.48 -5.79 1.00
CA ARG A 192 -15.29 -4.78 -0.05
C ARG A 192 -13.88 -4.22 -0.07
N GLN A 193 -13.41 -3.93 -1.28
CA GLN A 193 -12.11 -3.35 -1.56
C GLN A 193 -12.24 -2.17 -2.53
N MET A 194 -11.51 -1.09 -2.25
CA MET A 194 -11.25 -0.02 -3.20
C MET A 194 -9.75 0.18 -3.33
N LEU A 195 -9.27 0.33 -4.56
CA LEU A 195 -7.88 0.68 -4.86
C LEU A 195 -7.75 2.21 -4.97
N LEU A 196 -6.76 2.76 -4.31
CA LEU A 196 -6.25 4.11 -4.50
C LEU A 196 -4.92 4.02 -5.24
N GLU A 197 -4.73 4.89 -6.23
CA GLU A 197 -3.45 5.07 -6.90
C GLU A 197 -3.05 6.54 -6.71
N LEU A 198 -1.84 6.79 -6.20
CA LEU A 198 -1.27 8.12 -6.11
C LEU A 198 -0.05 8.18 -7.02
N ASP A 199 -0.02 9.12 -7.96
CA ASP A 199 1.06 9.30 -8.92
C ASP A 199 1.55 10.75 -8.99
N CYS A 200 2.67 10.99 -9.66
CA CYS A 200 3.22 12.34 -9.86
C CYS A 200 3.48 12.64 -11.36
N PRO A 201 2.44 12.70 -12.21
CA PRO A 201 2.59 12.60 -13.67
C PRO A 201 3.41 13.71 -14.32
N GLU A 202 3.40 14.93 -13.75
CA GLU A 202 4.18 16.05 -14.29
C GLU A 202 5.54 16.21 -13.59
N GLY A 203 5.78 15.47 -12.52
CA GLY A 203 6.98 15.54 -11.70
C GLY A 203 6.95 16.61 -10.60
N TYR A 204 5.89 17.41 -10.51
CA TYR A 204 5.71 18.44 -9.47
C TYR A 204 4.34 18.44 -8.79
N VAL A 205 3.37 17.67 -9.31
CA VAL A 205 2.01 17.59 -8.76
C VAL A 205 1.65 16.14 -8.53
N CYS A 206 1.14 15.84 -7.33
CA CYS A 206 0.59 14.53 -7.03
C CYS A 206 -0.89 14.47 -7.37
N ARG A 207 -1.33 13.39 -8.01
CA ARG A 207 -2.74 13.11 -8.29
C ARG A 207 -3.16 11.83 -7.57
N LEU A 208 -4.31 11.88 -6.92
CA LEU A 208 -4.94 10.73 -6.28
C LEU A 208 -6.12 10.26 -7.15
N SER A 209 -6.04 9.03 -7.62
CA SER A 209 -7.11 8.34 -8.34
C SER A 209 -7.80 7.34 -7.42
N ARG A 210 -9.14 7.30 -7.48
CA ARG A 210 -9.95 6.35 -6.70
C ARG A 210 -10.62 5.37 -7.65
N GLY A 211 -10.37 4.09 -7.45
CA GLY A 211 -11.01 3.03 -8.22
C GLY A 211 -12.46 2.80 -7.79
N ASN A 212 -13.13 1.94 -8.54
CA ASN A 212 -14.44 1.42 -8.15
C ASN A 212 -14.33 0.54 -6.90
N ILE A 213 -15.45 0.40 -6.20
CA ILE A 213 -15.56 -0.50 -5.05
C ILE A 213 -15.96 -1.88 -5.58
N PHE A 214 -15.14 -2.87 -5.32
CA PHE A 214 -15.42 -4.27 -5.64
C PHE A 214 -15.72 -5.06 -4.36
N LYS A 215 -16.39 -6.20 -4.51
CA LYS A 215 -16.84 -7.05 -3.41
C LYS A 215 -16.41 -8.50 -3.68
N VAL A 216 -15.92 -9.20 -2.66
CA VAL A 216 -15.90 -10.67 -2.69
C VAL A 216 -17.36 -11.13 -2.56
N ALA A 217 -17.87 -11.85 -3.56
CA ALA A 217 -19.25 -12.33 -3.56
C ALA A 217 -19.56 -13.12 -2.28
N ASP A 218 -20.82 -13.20 -1.88
CA ASP A 218 -21.28 -14.04 -0.75
C ASP A 218 -21.67 -15.46 -1.19
N SER A 219 -21.65 -15.71 -2.49
CA SER A 219 -22.01 -16.99 -3.09
C SER A 219 -21.33 -17.17 -4.44
N ILE A 220 -21.28 -18.43 -4.89
CA ILE A 220 -20.72 -18.77 -6.19
C ILE A 220 -21.47 -18.11 -7.35
N VAL A 221 -22.77 -17.85 -7.20
CA VAL A 221 -23.63 -17.35 -8.29
C VAL A 221 -23.15 -16.01 -8.86
N THR A 222 -22.65 -15.11 -8.00
CA THR A 222 -22.20 -13.77 -8.41
C THR A 222 -20.68 -13.62 -8.44
N HIS A 223 -19.92 -14.70 -8.21
CA HIS A 223 -18.47 -14.62 -8.08
C HIS A 223 -17.79 -14.07 -9.34
N THR A 224 -18.32 -14.39 -10.53
CA THR A 224 -17.75 -13.94 -11.80
C THR A 224 -17.84 -12.41 -11.94
N THR A 225 -18.93 -11.79 -11.47
CA THR A 225 -19.17 -10.35 -11.60
C THR A 225 -18.69 -9.54 -10.41
N GLU A 226 -18.55 -10.14 -9.23
CA GLU A 226 -18.15 -9.43 -8.01
C GLU A 226 -16.69 -9.77 -7.63
N THR A 227 -16.37 -11.05 -7.44
CA THR A 227 -15.06 -11.51 -6.93
C THR A 227 -13.94 -11.40 -7.97
N LEU A 228 -14.16 -11.82 -9.22
CA LEU A 228 -13.08 -11.83 -10.22
C LEU A 228 -12.56 -10.42 -10.55
N PRO A 229 -13.40 -9.38 -10.70
CA PRO A 229 -12.91 -8.01 -10.85
C PRO A 229 -12.06 -7.54 -9.67
N LEU A 230 -12.40 -7.93 -8.44
CA LEU A 230 -11.60 -7.61 -7.25
C LEU A 230 -10.20 -8.22 -7.35
N ILE A 231 -10.10 -9.51 -7.71
CA ILE A 231 -8.81 -10.19 -7.90
C ILE A 231 -8.00 -9.52 -9.02
N ALA A 232 -8.64 -9.20 -10.14
CA ALA A 232 -7.98 -8.54 -11.27
C ALA A 232 -7.41 -7.16 -10.89
N VAL A 233 -8.14 -6.39 -10.08
CA VAL A 233 -7.69 -5.08 -9.58
C VAL A 233 -6.51 -5.21 -8.62
N THR A 234 -6.51 -6.23 -7.76
CA THR A 234 -5.35 -6.52 -6.90
C THR A 234 -4.12 -6.88 -7.71
N TRP A 235 -4.28 -7.72 -8.76
CA TRP A 235 -3.18 -8.04 -9.68
C TRP A 235 -2.65 -6.80 -10.41
N ARG A 236 -3.53 -5.93 -10.92
CA ARG A 236 -3.12 -4.66 -11.54
C ARG A 236 -2.34 -3.76 -10.56
N ALA A 237 -2.74 -3.73 -9.29
CA ALA A 237 -2.01 -2.98 -8.27
C ALA A 237 -0.59 -3.53 -8.08
N LYS A 238 -0.42 -4.86 -8.11
CA LYS A 238 0.89 -5.51 -8.08
C LYS A 238 1.75 -5.13 -9.29
N GLU A 239 1.23 -5.24 -10.51
CA GLU A 239 1.95 -4.84 -11.73
C GLU A 239 2.42 -3.38 -11.63
N THR A 240 1.54 -2.49 -11.16
CA THR A 240 1.86 -1.07 -10.95
C THR A 240 3.05 -0.87 -10.00
N ILE A 241 3.12 -1.64 -8.91
CA ILE A 241 4.23 -1.57 -7.97
C ILE A 241 5.49 -2.20 -8.54
N GLN A 242 5.39 -3.32 -9.25
CA GLN A 242 6.54 -3.96 -9.89
C GLN A 242 7.21 -3.01 -10.91
N GLU A 243 6.42 -2.30 -11.71
CA GLU A 243 6.91 -1.27 -12.62
C GLU A 243 7.60 -0.13 -11.85
N CYS A 244 6.95 0.42 -10.83
CA CYS A 244 7.51 1.52 -10.03
C CYS A 244 8.81 1.11 -9.33
N LEU A 245 8.87 -0.09 -8.77
CA LEU A 245 10.05 -0.65 -8.12
C LEU A 245 11.22 -0.77 -9.10
N ASN A 246 10.96 -1.28 -10.31
CA ASN A 246 11.97 -1.39 -11.36
C ASN A 246 12.52 -0.01 -11.77
N ILE A 247 11.69 1.02 -11.82
CA ILE A 247 12.12 2.40 -12.10
C ILE A 247 13.03 2.92 -11.00
N VAL A 248 12.64 2.75 -9.74
CA VAL A 248 13.41 3.19 -8.57
C VAL A 248 14.76 2.48 -8.52
N ARG A 249 14.80 1.16 -8.76
CA ARG A 249 16.03 0.35 -8.73
C ARG A 249 16.99 0.60 -9.88
N ARG A 250 16.51 0.76 -11.11
CA ARG A 250 17.37 1.02 -12.29
C ARG A 250 18.24 2.26 -12.11
N ARG A 251 17.77 3.24 -11.33
CA ARG A 251 18.57 4.41 -10.97
C ARG A 251 19.69 4.08 -9.99
N THR A 252 19.44 3.21 -9.03
CA THR A 252 20.43 2.82 -8.00
C THR A 252 21.61 2.03 -8.58
N VAL A 253 21.40 1.29 -9.68
CA VAL A 253 22.39 0.33 -10.22
C VAL A 253 23.28 0.91 -11.34
N LYS A 254 22.83 1.96 -12.05
CA LYS A 254 23.60 2.49 -13.20
C LYS A 254 24.68 3.49 -12.80
N ILE A 255 25.84 2.98 -12.39
CA ILE A 255 27.10 3.73 -12.41
C ILE A 255 28.10 2.93 -13.26
N ASP A 256 27.87 2.85 -14.57
CA ASP A 256 28.79 2.19 -15.52
C ASP A 256 29.92 3.14 -15.97
N ASP A 257 29.90 4.41 -15.56
CA ASP A 257 30.95 5.36 -15.87
C ASP A 257 32.04 5.31 -14.80
N GLU A 258 33.20 4.74 -15.15
CA GLU A 258 34.39 4.67 -14.29
C GLU A 258 34.79 6.06 -13.74
N LYS A 259 34.55 7.14 -14.50
CA LYS A 259 34.82 8.51 -14.03
C LYS A 259 33.85 8.94 -12.94
N GLU A 260 32.60 8.50 -13.00
CA GLU A 260 31.59 8.75 -11.97
C GLU A 260 31.90 7.94 -10.71
N VAL A 261 32.28 6.67 -10.85
CA VAL A 261 32.76 5.83 -9.73
C VAL A 261 33.96 6.50 -9.04
N LEU A 262 34.98 6.90 -9.81
CA LEU A 262 36.15 7.58 -9.28
C LEU A 262 35.80 8.93 -8.63
N ARG A 263 34.82 9.66 -9.16
CA ARG A 263 34.31 10.90 -8.54
C ARG A 263 33.67 10.63 -7.19
N ILE A 264 32.81 9.62 -7.10
CA ILE A 264 32.16 9.20 -5.85
C ILE A 264 33.22 8.80 -4.83
N ILE A 265 34.17 7.94 -5.19
CA ILE A 265 35.26 7.50 -4.31
C ILE A 265 36.09 8.70 -3.82
N ARG A 266 36.47 9.62 -4.71
CA ARG A 266 37.25 10.82 -4.33
C ARG A 266 36.46 11.79 -3.45
N SER A 267 35.13 11.81 -3.59
CA SER A 267 34.24 12.63 -2.76
C SER A 267 33.85 11.95 -1.43
N ALA A 268 34.15 10.66 -1.25
CA ALA A 268 33.86 9.94 -0.03
C ALA A 268 34.59 10.60 1.16
N GLY A 269 33.82 11.02 2.17
CA GLY A 269 34.34 11.76 3.33
C GLY A 269 34.37 13.29 3.16
N SER A 270 34.01 13.83 1.99
CA SER A 270 33.81 15.27 1.83
C SER A 270 32.39 15.67 2.24
N ASN A 271 32.26 16.59 3.19
CA ASN A 271 30.96 17.15 3.64
C ASN A 271 30.31 18.12 2.63
N LYS A 272 30.84 18.23 1.41
CA LYS A 272 30.21 19.07 0.39
C LYS A 272 29.00 18.31 -0.15
N PRO A 273 27.76 18.77 0.12
CA PRO A 273 26.60 18.17 -0.52
C PRO A 273 26.82 18.21 -2.03
N SER A 274 26.49 17.13 -2.74
CA SER A 274 26.32 17.20 -4.18
C SER A 274 25.38 18.37 -4.43
N LYS A 275 25.83 19.37 -5.21
CA LYS A 275 24.95 20.48 -5.60
C LYS A 275 23.79 19.83 -6.34
N MET A 276 22.63 19.68 -5.68
CA MET A 276 21.39 19.45 -6.39
C MET A 276 21.33 20.54 -7.45
N ALA A 277 21.12 20.17 -8.72
CA ALA A 277 20.92 21.16 -9.75
C ALA A 277 19.79 22.09 -9.27
N ASP A 278 20.05 23.40 -9.21
CA ASP A 278 19.14 24.42 -8.67
C ASP A 278 17.75 24.45 -9.35
N ASN A 279 17.53 23.63 -10.38
CA ASN A 279 16.31 23.54 -11.17
C ASN A 279 15.39 22.34 -10.82
N ASN A 280 15.73 21.48 -9.85
CA ASN A 280 14.86 20.36 -9.51
C ASN A 280 13.64 20.83 -8.71
N ILE A 281 12.44 20.62 -9.25
CA ILE A 281 11.19 20.94 -8.56
C ILE A 281 10.93 19.91 -7.46
N ILE A 282 10.85 20.38 -6.21
CA ILE A 282 10.60 19.55 -5.03
C ILE A 282 9.11 19.55 -4.71
N ILE A 283 8.51 18.36 -4.60
CA ILE A 283 7.13 18.20 -4.16
C ILE A 283 7.08 18.43 -2.65
N PRO A 284 6.20 19.33 -2.16
CA PRO A 284 6.14 19.62 -0.74
C PRO A 284 5.54 18.45 0.05
N ASP A 285 6.04 18.30 1.28
CA ASP A 285 5.53 17.36 2.27
C ASP A 285 4.01 17.49 2.52
N CYS A 286 3.41 16.43 3.07
CA CYS A 286 2.08 16.55 3.65
C CYS A 286 2.07 17.50 4.86
N PHE A 287 0.97 18.25 5.02
CA PHE A 287 0.72 19.07 6.20
C PHE A 287 0.87 18.28 7.51
N GLY A 288 1.23 18.97 8.60
CA GLY A 288 1.22 18.40 9.95
C GLY A 288 -0.14 17.77 10.26
N THR A 289 -0.16 16.65 10.99
CA THR A 289 -1.44 16.12 11.49
C THR A 289 -1.89 17.00 12.65
N PRO A 290 -3.08 17.63 12.58
CA PRO A 290 -3.57 18.47 13.68
C PRO A 290 -3.58 17.69 14.99
N LEU A 291 -3.06 18.29 16.06
CA LEU A 291 -3.17 17.73 17.39
C LEU A 291 -4.63 17.78 17.82
N LYS A 292 -5.16 16.69 18.38
CA LYS A 292 -6.49 16.68 18.99
C LYS A 292 -6.47 17.71 20.13
N LYS A 293 -7.22 18.81 20.02
CA LYS A 293 -7.36 19.79 21.11
C LYS A 293 -7.87 19.02 22.33
N LYS A 294 -7.13 19.03 23.44
CA LYS A 294 -7.67 18.57 24.72
C LYS A 294 -8.84 19.51 25.04
N ALA A 295 -10.04 18.96 25.20
CA ALA A 295 -11.16 19.73 25.73
C ALA A 295 -10.75 20.21 27.12
N ILE A 296 -10.72 21.53 27.32
CA ILE A 296 -10.52 22.12 28.64
C ILE A 296 -11.83 21.92 29.38
N LEU A 297 -11.93 20.85 30.19
CA LEU A 297 -12.97 20.72 31.20
C LEU A 297 -12.65 21.70 32.33
N ASN A 298 -13.09 22.94 32.17
CA ASN A 298 -13.21 23.91 33.26
C ASN A 298 -14.64 24.44 33.28
N GLN A 299 -15.51 23.77 34.03
CA GLN A 299 -16.60 24.45 34.73
C GLN A 299 -16.63 23.91 36.15
N LYS A 300 -16.20 24.77 37.08
CA LYS A 300 -16.40 24.65 38.51
C LYS A 300 -17.92 24.62 38.75
N ASN A 301 -18.45 23.51 39.23
CA ASN A 301 -19.76 23.52 39.90
C ASN A 301 -19.55 24.08 41.31
N SER A 302 -19.69 25.39 41.46
CA SER A 302 -20.06 26.01 42.73
C SER A 302 -21.58 26.13 42.74
N PHE A 303 -22.26 25.15 43.34
CA PHE A 303 -23.62 25.36 43.83
C PHE A 303 -23.51 25.55 45.34
N SER A 304 -23.78 26.78 45.78
CA SER A 304 -24.04 27.12 47.17
C SER A 304 -25.40 26.53 47.57
N CYS A 305 -25.44 25.74 48.64
CA CYS A 305 -26.69 25.46 49.34
C CYS A 305 -27.18 26.73 50.04
N ALA A 306 -28.49 26.96 49.95
CA ALA A 306 -29.23 27.79 50.88
C ALA A 306 -29.31 27.10 52.26
#